data_AF-A0A0B7KD70-F1
#
_entry.id   AF-A0A0B7KD70-F1
#
_cell.length_a   1.000
_cell.length_b   1.000
_cell.length_c   1.000
_cell.angle_alpha   90.00
_cell.angle_beta   90.00
_cell.angle_gamma   90.00
#
_symmetry.space_group_name_H-M   'P 1'
#
loop_
_entity.id
_entity.type
_entity.pdbx_description
1 polymer ?
#
loop_
_entity_poly.entity_id
_entity_poly.type
_entity_poly.pdbx_seq_one_letter_code
_entity_poly.pdbx_strand_id
1 'polypeptide(L)'
;MAPKDETPSDPITVAEVKEIAKTKLNQPTWDYYTTGADENRTLDRNSKIYKKLLLRPRALRNVADVDTSAYIFGKRYEIPIAIAPSAYQKLVGPGGEIDMTRASYTLGTNFTLSSNATTSLEDVMAALPPRDAKYPAPWFQLYFLRSREQTKAVIKRAEEAGYEALVLTVDTAVLGNRLGERKKPLVLPPGLSTANRASRQAGGVSKGRLLLNAKTAAEAKKVDQENGDFLVDRSLEWGEVDN
;
A
#
# COMPACT_ATOMS: atom_id res chain seq x y z
N MET A 1 -41.75 -5.27 -10.90
CA MET A 1 -40.55 -5.29 -11.76
C MET A 1 -39.82 -3.99 -11.53
N ALA A 2 -38.65 -4.00 -10.88
CA ALA A 2 -37.82 -2.81 -10.79
C ALA A 2 -37.19 -2.55 -12.16
N PRO A 3 -37.11 -1.29 -12.63
CA PRO A 3 -36.48 -1.00 -13.91
C PRO A 3 -35.01 -1.42 -13.86
N LYS A 4 -34.67 -2.36 -14.75
CA LYS A 4 -33.29 -2.61 -15.21
C LYS A 4 -32.96 -1.48 -16.18
N ASP A 5 -31.76 -0.91 -16.08
CA ASP A 5 -31.14 0.09 -16.97
C ASP A 5 -30.90 1.50 -16.39
N GLU A 6 -30.62 1.63 -15.10
CA GLU A 6 -29.74 2.72 -14.65
C GLU A 6 -28.30 2.20 -14.61
N THR A 7 -27.49 2.62 -15.57
CA THR A 7 -26.02 2.57 -15.45
C THR A 7 -25.68 3.16 -14.08
N PRO A 8 -24.96 2.45 -13.19
CA PRO A 8 -24.62 3.01 -11.89
C PRO A 8 -23.95 4.36 -12.10
N SER A 9 -24.52 5.42 -11.52
CA SER A 9 -23.89 6.74 -11.57
C SER A 9 -22.47 6.65 -11.02
N ASP A 10 -21.55 7.39 -11.64
CA ASP A 10 -20.18 7.45 -11.15
C ASP A 10 -20.18 7.94 -9.69
N PRO A 11 -19.43 7.27 -8.78
CA PRO A 11 -19.41 7.66 -7.39
C PRO A 11 -18.81 9.06 -7.24
N ILE A 12 -19.50 9.93 -6.50
CA ILE A 12 -19.06 11.32 -6.26
C ILE A 12 -18.37 11.47 -4.89
N THR A 13 -18.40 10.43 -4.06
CA THR A 13 -17.68 10.39 -2.77
C THR A 13 -16.84 9.13 -2.62
N VAL A 14 -15.75 9.23 -1.83
CA VAL A 14 -14.93 8.07 -1.44
C VAL A 14 -15.75 7.04 -0.65
N ALA A 15 -16.79 7.48 0.07
CA ALA A 15 -17.70 6.59 0.77
C ALA A 15 -18.52 5.72 -0.21
N GLU A 16 -19.02 6.31 -1.29
CA GLU A 16 -19.71 5.55 -2.36
C GLU A 16 -18.78 4.56 -3.05
N VAL A 17 -17.53 4.95 -3.35
CA VAL A 17 -16.50 4.03 -3.88
C VAL A 17 -16.34 2.82 -2.95
N LYS A 18 -16.29 3.05 -1.63
CA LYS A 18 -16.18 2.00 -0.63
C LYS A 18 -17.40 1.06 -0.62
N GLU A 19 -18.62 1.59 -0.72
CA GLU A 19 -19.83 0.77 -0.79
C GLU A 19 -19.91 -0.03 -2.09
N ILE A 20 -19.52 0.55 -3.23
CA ILE A 20 -19.40 -0.18 -4.50
C ILE A 20 -18.39 -1.33 -4.33
N ALA A 21 -17.21 -1.08 -3.77
CA ALA A 21 -16.21 -2.12 -3.53
C ALA A 21 -16.74 -3.24 -2.64
N LYS A 22 -17.54 -2.92 -1.61
CA LYS A 22 -18.16 -3.92 -0.71
C LYS A 22 -19.05 -4.91 -1.44
N THR A 23 -19.75 -4.46 -2.50
CA THR A 23 -20.62 -5.34 -3.30
C THR A 23 -19.85 -6.22 -4.29
N LYS A 24 -18.60 -5.87 -4.61
CA LYS A 24 -17.78 -6.56 -5.62
C LYS A 24 -16.72 -7.48 -5.01
N LEU A 25 -16.21 -7.16 -3.82
CA LEU A 25 -15.13 -7.90 -3.19
C LEU A 25 -15.66 -9.07 -2.34
N ASN A 26 -14.95 -10.20 -2.39
CA ASN A 26 -15.20 -11.29 -1.44
C ASN A 26 -14.81 -10.89 -0.01
N GLN A 27 -15.36 -11.57 1.00
CA GLN A 27 -15.18 -11.20 2.41
C GLN A 27 -13.69 -11.19 2.84
N PRO A 28 -12.84 -12.20 2.55
CA PRO A 28 -11.43 -12.14 2.93
C PRO A 28 -10.66 -10.95 2.34
N THR A 29 -10.90 -10.61 1.07
CA THR A 29 -10.29 -9.43 0.43
C THR A 29 -10.82 -8.14 1.03
N TRP A 30 -12.13 -8.04 1.28
CA TRP A 30 -12.73 -6.90 1.94
C TRP A 30 -12.15 -6.68 3.34
N ASP A 31 -12.07 -7.72 4.16
CA ASP A 31 -11.54 -7.64 5.52
C ASP A 31 -10.06 -7.22 5.52
N TYR A 32 -9.26 -7.75 4.58
CA TYR A 32 -7.85 -7.40 4.43
C TYR A 32 -7.62 -5.89 4.20
N TYR A 33 -8.46 -5.26 3.38
CA TYR A 33 -8.32 -3.83 3.05
C TYR A 33 -9.02 -2.89 4.02
N THR A 34 -10.04 -3.35 4.75
CA THR A 34 -10.92 -2.46 5.52
C THR A 34 -10.79 -2.59 7.03
N THR A 35 -10.00 -3.55 7.53
CA THR A 35 -9.78 -3.76 8.96
C THR A 35 -8.39 -3.31 9.42
N GLY A 36 -8.33 -2.83 10.66
CA GLY A 36 -7.11 -2.54 11.42
C GLY A 36 -6.80 -3.63 12.45
N ALA A 37 -5.90 -3.31 13.38
CA ALA A 37 -5.52 -4.22 14.45
C ALA A 37 -6.58 -4.28 15.58
N ASP A 38 -6.69 -5.47 16.17
CA ASP A 38 -7.53 -5.78 17.33
C ASP A 38 -8.98 -5.31 17.13
N GLU A 39 -9.44 -4.38 17.97
CA GLU A 39 -10.80 -3.85 17.99
C GLU A 39 -11.01 -2.67 17.03
N ASN A 40 -10.06 -2.37 16.14
CA ASN A 40 -10.11 -1.24 15.19
C ASN A 40 -10.16 0.15 15.85
N ARG A 41 -9.85 0.28 17.14
CA ARG A 41 -9.98 1.56 17.87
C ARG A 41 -9.20 2.71 17.22
N THR A 42 -7.97 2.44 16.77
CA THR A 42 -7.14 3.44 16.08
C THR A 42 -7.68 3.77 14.68
N LEU A 43 -8.16 2.78 13.93
CA LEU A 43 -8.79 2.98 12.62
C LEU A 43 -10.00 3.93 12.74
N ASP A 44 -10.86 3.68 13.72
CA ASP A 44 -12.00 4.52 14.06
C ASP A 44 -11.57 5.95 14.45
N ARG A 45 -10.54 6.05 15.30
CA ARG A 45 -10.01 7.34 15.76
C ARG A 45 -9.47 8.17 14.60
N ASN A 46 -8.74 7.55 13.66
CA ASN A 46 -8.13 8.23 12.51
C ASN A 46 -9.16 8.95 11.64
N SER A 47 -10.37 8.39 11.48
CA SER A 47 -11.44 9.05 10.74
C SER A 47 -12.20 10.07 11.60
N LYS A 48 -12.48 9.74 12.87
CA LYS A 48 -13.27 10.59 13.77
C LYS A 48 -12.55 11.90 14.15
N ILE A 49 -11.22 11.92 14.15
CA ILE A 49 -10.45 13.12 14.55
C ILE A 49 -10.72 14.30 13.62
N TYR A 50 -10.85 14.08 12.32
CA TYR A 50 -11.10 15.15 11.34
C TYR A 50 -12.45 15.84 11.53
N LYS A 51 -13.46 15.13 12.06
CA LYS A 51 -14.78 15.72 12.39
C LYS A 51 -14.71 16.72 13.55
N LYS A 52 -13.63 16.71 14.33
CA LYS A 52 -13.40 17.65 15.44
C LYS A 52 -12.69 18.91 14.99
N LEU A 53 -12.09 18.91 13.81
CA LEU A 53 -11.38 20.05 13.24
C LEU A 53 -12.37 20.89 12.43
N LEU A 54 -12.56 22.15 12.84
CA LEU A 54 -13.40 23.10 12.12
C LEU A 54 -12.52 24.05 11.30
N LEU A 55 -12.87 24.23 10.03
CA LEU A 55 -12.25 25.26 9.19
C LEU A 55 -12.95 26.59 9.43
N ARG A 56 -12.18 27.65 9.68
CA ARG A 56 -12.70 29.03 9.74
C ARG A 56 -12.62 29.65 8.34
N PRO A 57 -13.74 29.74 7.60
CA PRO A 57 -13.72 30.37 6.27
C PRO A 57 -13.35 31.85 6.40
N ARG A 58 -12.57 32.35 5.43
CA ARG A 58 -12.23 33.77 5.34
C ARG A 58 -12.98 34.36 4.14
N ALA A 59 -13.89 35.29 4.42
CA ALA A 59 -14.66 35.99 3.39
C ALA A 59 -13.81 37.03 2.65
N LEU A 60 -14.27 37.43 1.45
CA LEU A 60 -13.66 38.47 0.62
C LEU A 60 -12.18 38.23 0.29
N ARG A 61 -11.82 36.96 0.03
CA ARG A 61 -10.53 36.58 -0.52
C ARG A 61 -10.70 36.27 -1.99
N ASN A 62 -9.84 36.84 -2.84
CA ASN A 62 -9.85 36.50 -4.25
C ASN A 62 -9.37 35.05 -4.41
N VAL A 63 -10.30 34.18 -4.79
CA VAL A 63 -10.08 32.74 -5.06
C VAL A 63 -10.57 32.40 -6.47
N ALA A 64 -10.57 33.39 -7.39
CA ALA A 64 -10.94 33.17 -8.78
C ALA A 64 -9.97 32.22 -9.50
N ASP A 65 -8.73 32.13 -9.01
CA ASP A 65 -7.71 31.21 -9.47
C ASP A 65 -7.08 30.54 -8.23
N VAL A 66 -7.18 29.22 -8.14
CA VAL A 66 -6.67 28.41 -7.02
C VAL A 66 -5.64 27.44 -7.57
N ASP A 67 -4.38 27.69 -7.25
CA ASP A 67 -3.28 26.77 -7.52
C ASP A 67 -3.13 25.79 -6.34
N THR A 68 -3.40 24.51 -6.59
CA THR A 68 -3.21 23.42 -5.62
C THR A 68 -1.81 22.83 -5.68
N SER A 69 -0.96 23.26 -6.61
CA SER A 69 0.36 22.68 -6.78
C SER A 69 1.25 22.92 -5.57
N ALA A 70 2.18 21.99 -5.34
CA ALA A 70 3.12 22.03 -4.25
C ALA A 70 4.47 21.48 -4.68
N TYR A 71 5.55 21.93 -4.02
CA TYR A 71 6.87 21.35 -4.17
C TYR A 71 7.17 20.43 -2.98
N ILE A 72 7.38 19.14 -3.26
CA ILE A 72 7.70 18.13 -2.25
C ILE A 72 9.01 17.45 -2.69
N PHE A 73 10.04 17.50 -1.84
CA PHE A 73 11.39 17.00 -2.15
C PHE A 73 11.94 17.50 -3.51
N GLY A 74 11.69 18.77 -3.84
CA GLY A 74 12.17 19.39 -5.08
C GLY A 74 11.36 19.06 -6.34
N LYS A 75 10.30 18.25 -6.24
CA LYS A 75 9.40 17.91 -7.35
C LYS A 75 8.09 18.68 -7.26
N ARG A 76 7.54 19.09 -8.41
CA ARG A 76 6.24 19.72 -8.55
C ARG A 76 5.15 18.66 -8.57
N TYR A 77 4.24 18.74 -7.61
CA TYR A 77 3.00 17.97 -7.54
C TYR A 77 1.86 18.89 -7.93
N GLU A 78 0.92 18.44 -8.76
CA GLU A 78 -0.25 19.25 -9.12
C GLU A 78 -1.28 19.31 -7.97
N ILE A 79 -1.26 18.33 -7.07
CA ILE A 79 -2.01 18.30 -5.80
C ILE A 79 -1.12 17.78 -4.67
N PRO A 80 -1.27 18.25 -3.41
CA PRO A 80 -0.44 17.82 -2.28
C PRO A 80 -0.97 16.50 -1.68
N ILE A 81 -1.36 15.56 -2.55
CA ILE A 81 -1.96 14.27 -2.20
C ILE A 81 -1.30 13.21 -3.07
N ALA A 82 -0.71 12.18 -2.47
CA ALA A 82 -0.06 11.07 -3.15
C ALA A 82 -0.70 9.72 -2.79
N ILE A 83 -0.43 8.70 -3.59
CA ILE A 83 -0.98 7.35 -3.40
C ILE A 83 -0.01 6.54 -2.53
N ALA A 84 -0.48 6.18 -1.33
CA ALA A 84 0.29 5.41 -0.34
C ALA A 84 0.45 3.93 -0.77
N PRO A 85 1.51 3.24 -0.29
CA PRO A 85 1.78 1.86 -0.66
C PRO A 85 0.74 0.92 -0.05
N SER A 86 0.01 0.22 -0.92
CA SER A 86 -0.94 -0.83 -0.55
C SER A 86 -0.59 -2.11 -1.32
N ALA A 87 -0.49 -3.24 -0.62
CA ALA A 87 -0.09 -4.51 -1.21
C ALA A 87 -1.26 -5.22 -1.90
N TYR A 88 -0.94 -6.03 -2.92
CA TYR A 88 -1.85 -6.95 -3.63
C TYR A 88 -3.00 -6.30 -4.42
N GLN A 89 -2.78 -5.19 -5.11
CA GLN A 89 -3.86 -4.39 -5.69
C GLN A 89 -4.65 -5.12 -6.79
N LYS A 90 -4.06 -6.14 -7.44
CA LYS A 90 -4.79 -7.03 -8.36
C LYS A 90 -5.89 -7.88 -7.70
N LEU A 91 -5.99 -7.90 -6.38
CA LEU A 91 -7.14 -8.46 -5.66
C LEU A 91 -8.42 -7.61 -5.81
N VAL A 92 -8.27 -6.33 -6.18
CA VAL A 92 -9.40 -5.39 -6.29
C VAL A 92 -9.82 -5.21 -7.75
N GLY A 93 -8.87 -5.08 -8.66
CA GLY A 93 -9.12 -4.93 -10.09
C GLY A 93 -7.94 -5.45 -10.93
N PRO A 94 -8.19 -5.91 -12.17
CA PRO A 94 -7.17 -6.63 -12.97
C PRO A 94 -5.93 -5.79 -13.31
N GLY A 95 -6.06 -4.47 -13.48
CA GLY A 95 -4.90 -3.61 -13.73
C GLY A 95 -4.05 -3.34 -12.49
N GLY A 96 -4.62 -3.45 -11.28
CA GLY A 96 -3.89 -3.34 -10.01
C GLY A 96 -2.97 -2.13 -9.94
N GLU A 97 -1.68 -2.37 -9.68
CA GLU A 97 -0.69 -1.31 -9.55
C GLU A 97 -0.45 -0.51 -10.86
N ILE A 98 -0.75 -1.08 -12.04
CA ILE A 98 -0.65 -0.37 -13.32
C ILE A 98 -1.71 0.74 -13.43
N ASP A 99 -2.94 0.46 -12.97
CA ASP A 99 -4.00 1.47 -12.99
C ASP A 99 -3.68 2.60 -12.00
N MET A 100 -3.11 2.26 -10.83
CA MET A 100 -2.73 3.23 -9.81
C MET A 100 -1.58 4.13 -10.26
N THR A 101 -0.53 3.57 -10.87
CA THR A 101 0.60 4.37 -11.37
C THR A 101 0.16 5.33 -12.48
N ARG A 102 -0.67 4.85 -13.43
CA ARG A 102 -1.23 5.69 -14.49
C ARG A 102 -2.15 6.78 -13.95
N ALA A 103 -2.98 6.47 -12.96
CA ALA A 103 -3.83 7.46 -12.30
C ALA A 103 -2.99 8.55 -11.64
N SER A 104 -1.94 8.18 -10.89
CA SER A 104 -1.03 9.16 -10.26
C SER A 104 -0.32 10.04 -11.29
N TYR A 105 0.12 9.45 -12.41
CA TYR A 105 0.75 10.16 -13.51
C TYR A 105 -0.18 11.23 -14.09
N THR A 106 -1.41 10.83 -14.46
CA THR A 106 -2.43 11.73 -15.01
C THR A 106 -2.78 12.86 -14.05
N LEU A 107 -2.85 12.57 -12.75
CA LEU A 107 -3.14 13.56 -11.70
C LEU A 107 -1.93 14.44 -11.34
N GLY A 108 -0.74 14.18 -11.89
CA GLY A 108 0.45 14.95 -11.54
C GLY A 108 0.93 14.75 -10.12
N THR A 109 0.77 13.53 -9.58
CA THR A 109 1.21 13.16 -8.24
C THR A 109 1.99 11.84 -8.23
N ASN A 110 2.51 11.47 -7.07
CA ASN A 110 3.30 10.27 -6.85
C ASN A 110 2.43 9.05 -6.51
N PHE A 111 2.84 7.89 -7.02
CA PHE A 111 2.46 6.58 -6.52
C PHE A 111 3.63 5.88 -5.83
N THR A 112 3.45 5.48 -4.57
CA THR A 112 4.40 4.63 -3.86
C THR A 112 4.04 3.15 -4.04
N LEU A 113 4.89 2.39 -4.74
CA LEU A 113 4.70 0.96 -4.94
C LEU A 113 5.07 0.16 -3.68
N SER A 114 4.22 -0.77 -3.26
CA SER A 114 4.58 -1.70 -2.18
C SER A 114 5.55 -2.78 -2.64
N SER A 115 6.52 -3.13 -1.79
CA SER A 115 7.34 -4.32 -1.99
C SER A 115 6.55 -5.65 -2.04
N ASN A 116 5.30 -5.67 -1.57
CA ASN A 116 4.35 -6.78 -1.69
C ASN A 116 3.32 -6.58 -2.83
N ALA A 117 3.67 -5.79 -3.85
CA ALA A 117 2.85 -5.60 -5.04
C ALA A 117 2.65 -6.89 -5.85
N THR A 118 1.54 -6.94 -6.58
CA THR A 118 1.19 -8.00 -7.54
C THR A 118 1.63 -7.72 -8.98
N THR A 119 2.43 -6.68 -9.14
CA THR A 119 3.01 -6.23 -10.40
C THR A 119 4.47 -5.89 -10.14
N SER A 120 5.35 -6.26 -11.07
CA SER A 120 6.78 -6.02 -10.91
C SER A 120 7.05 -4.52 -10.89
N LEU A 121 8.12 -4.13 -10.19
CA LEU A 121 8.54 -2.74 -10.13
C LEU A 121 8.95 -2.22 -11.52
N GLU A 122 9.50 -3.10 -12.37
CA GLU A 122 9.86 -2.79 -13.74
C GLU A 122 8.61 -2.54 -14.60
N ASP A 123 7.57 -3.39 -14.50
CA ASP A 123 6.32 -3.21 -15.25
C ASP A 123 5.57 -1.93 -14.84
N VAL A 124 5.62 -1.58 -13.55
CA VAL A 124 5.02 -0.34 -13.03
C VAL A 124 5.70 0.88 -13.63
N MET A 125 7.03 0.88 -13.74
CA MET A 125 7.78 1.97 -14.37
C MET A 125 7.56 2.00 -15.89
N ALA A 126 7.57 0.84 -16.55
CA ALA A 126 7.38 0.72 -18.00
C ALA A 126 5.98 1.16 -18.47
N ALA A 127 4.99 1.17 -17.58
CA ALA A 127 3.63 1.63 -17.90
C ALA A 127 3.48 3.16 -17.96
N LEU A 128 4.52 3.92 -17.59
CA LEU A 128 4.50 5.38 -17.57
C LEU A 128 5.15 5.95 -18.83
N PRO A 129 4.50 6.92 -19.51
CA PRO A 129 5.15 7.66 -20.57
C PRO A 129 6.21 8.63 -20.02
N PRO A 130 7.18 9.07 -20.84
CA PRO A 130 8.17 10.06 -20.43
C PRO A 130 7.52 11.36 -19.93
N ARG A 131 8.07 11.95 -18.87
CA ARG A 131 7.64 13.22 -18.28
C ARG A 131 8.84 14.08 -17.92
N ASP A 132 8.63 15.39 -17.90
CA ASP A 132 9.59 16.37 -17.38
C ASP A 132 10.04 15.99 -15.96
N ALA A 133 11.36 15.97 -15.73
CA ALA A 133 11.99 15.56 -14.49
C ALA A 133 11.60 16.41 -13.26
N LYS A 134 10.98 17.58 -13.47
CA LYS A 134 10.40 18.38 -12.39
C LYS A 134 9.23 17.69 -11.69
N TYR A 135 8.58 16.72 -12.33
CA TYR A 135 7.48 15.96 -11.74
C TYR A 135 7.99 14.73 -10.98
N PRO A 136 7.25 14.23 -9.97
CA PRO A 136 7.67 13.05 -9.24
C PRO A 136 7.60 11.80 -10.12
N ALA A 137 8.63 10.96 -10.05
CA ALA A 137 8.52 9.56 -10.46
C ALA A 137 8.04 8.70 -9.27
N PRO A 138 7.52 7.48 -9.52
CA PRO A 138 7.08 6.58 -8.45
C PRO A 138 8.14 6.35 -7.37
N TRP A 139 7.69 6.15 -6.14
CA TRP A 139 8.53 5.73 -5.01
C TRP A 139 8.37 4.24 -4.75
N PHE A 140 9.36 3.63 -4.09
CA PHE A 140 9.33 2.21 -3.74
C PHE A 140 9.32 2.02 -2.23
N GLN A 141 8.25 1.43 -1.69
CA GLN A 141 8.17 1.07 -0.28
C GLN A 141 8.89 -0.24 -0.01
N LEU A 142 9.74 -0.23 1.01
CA LEU A 142 10.61 -1.32 1.40
C LEU A 142 10.29 -1.78 2.82
N TYR A 143 10.05 -3.08 3.01
CA TYR A 143 10.29 -3.73 4.31
C TYR A 143 11.70 -4.28 4.34
N PHE A 144 12.50 -3.87 5.32
CA PHE A 144 13.86 -4.39 5.48
C PHE A 144 13.80 -5.85 5.95
N LEU A 145 14.35 -6.77 5.16
CA LEU A 145 14.35 -8.18 5.51
C LEU A 145 15.60 -8.54 6.32
N ARG A 146 15.51 -9.62 7.10
CA ARG A 146 16.67 -10.19 7.78
C ARG A 146 17.77 -10.56 6.79
N SER A 147 17.38 -11.06 5.61
CA SER A 147 18.32 -11.24 4.50
C SER A 147 18.69 -9.88 3.89
N ARG A 148 19.89 -9.38 4.23
CA ARG A 148 20.47 -8.16 3.67
C ARG A 148 20.69 -8.25 2.17
N GLU A 149 21.11 -9.41 1.68
CA GLU A 149 21.30 -9.66 0.24
C GLU A 149 20.00 -9.51 -0.55
N GLN A 150 18.88 -10.07 -0.07
CA GLN A 150 17.57 -9.88 -0.71
C GLN A 150 17.13 -8.42 -0.71
N THR A 151 17.37 -7.72 0.40
CA THR A 151 17.05 -6.29 0.54
C THR A 151 17.88 -5.44 -0.43
N LYS A 152 19.19 -5.69 -0.48
CA LYS A 152 20.11 -5.02 -1.41
C LYS A 152 19.74 -5.28 -2.87
N ALA A 153 19.40 -6.51 -3.21
CA ALA A 153 19.00 -6.88 -4.58
C ALA A 153 17.74 -6.14 -5.03
N VAL A 154 16.73 -6.00 -4.17
CA VAL A 154 15.50 -5.27 -4.55
C VAL A 154 15.70 -3.75 -4.58
N ILE A 155 16.58 -3.20 -3.72
CA ILE A 155 16.96 -1.77 -3.79
C ILE A 155 17.63 -1.48 -5.12
N LYS A 156 18.64 -2.27 -5.51
CA LYS A 156 19.34 -2.11 -6.78
C LYS A 156 18.39 -2.16 -7.98
N ARG A 157 17.44 -3.11 -7.97
CA ARG A 157 16.39 -3.18 -9.01
C ARG A 157 15.52 -1.93 -9.05
N ALA A 158 15.13 -1.39 -7.89
CA ALA A 158 14.33 -0.16 -7.83
C ALA A 158 15.11 1.05 -8.37
N GLU A 159 16.39 1.18 -8.03
CA GLU A 159 17.27 2.23 -8.58
C GLU A 159 17.40 2.10 -10.10
N GLU A 160 17.70 0.90 -10.60
CA GLU A 160 17.85 0.62 -12.04
C GLU A 160 16.55 0.86 -12.83
N ALA A 161 15.38 0.59 -12.23
CA ALA A 161 14.09 0.86 -12.84
C ALA A 161 13.69 2.35 -12.81
N GLY A 162 14.41 3.20 -12.07
CA GLY A 162 14.19 4.65 -12.03
C GLY A 162 13.21 5.12 -10.95
N TYR A 163 13.05 4.38 -9.85
CA TYR A 163 12.30 4.86 -8.69
C TYR A 163 13.02 6.03 -8.01
N GLU A 164 12.29 7.09 -7.71
CA GLU A 164 12.89 8.36 -7.21
C GLU A 164 13.31 8.28 -5.74
N ALA A 165 12.62 7.47 -4.94
CA ALA A 165 12.89 7.37 -3.51
C ALA A 165 12.48 6.01 -2.94
N LEU A 166 13.11 5.66 -1.81
CA LEU A 166 12.74 4.54 -0.97
C LEU A 166 11.89 5.01 0.22
N VAL A 167 10.81 4.29 0.49
CA VAL A 167 9.98 4.47 1.70
C VAL A 167 10.19 3.28 2.62
N LEU A 168 11.08 3.43 3.60
CA LEU A 168 11.36 2.37 4.57
C LEU A 168 10.23 2.28 5.61
N THR A 169 9.54 1.14 5.65
CA THR A 169 8.49 0.89 6.64
C THR A 169 9.07 0.21 7.88
N VAL A 170 9.13 0.96 8.98
CA VAL A 170 9.75 0.53 10.26
C VAL A 170 8.74 0.10 11.33
N ASP A 171 7.44 0.35 11.13
CA ASP A 171 6.38 0.08 12.11
C ASP A 171 5.86 -1.37 12.09
N THR A 172 6.38 -2.21 11.20
CA THR A 172 5.89 -3.59 10.96
C THR A 172 6.98 -4.62 11.28
N ALA A 173 7.69 -4.44 12.40
CA ALA A 173 8.64 -5.42 12.92
C ALA A 173 7.96 -6.80 13.17
N VAL A 174 6.71 -6.77 13.65
CA VAL A 174 5.78 -7.90 13.67
C VAL A 174 4.45 -7.44 13.08
N LEU A 175 3.76 -8.34 12.37
CA LEU A 175 2.45 -8.03 11.81
C LEU A 175 1.41 -7.76 12.91
N GLY A 176 0.62 -6.70 12.77
CA GLY A 176 -0.47 -6.38 13.69
C GLY A 176 -1.55 -7.47 13.76
N ASN A 177 -2.22 -7.57 14.92
CA ASN A 177 -3.24 -8.60 15.19
C ASN A 177 -4.60 -8.30 14.54
N ARG A 178 -4.73 -8.53 13.23
CA ARG A 178 -5.97 -8.24 12.48
C ARG A 178 -6.96 -9.40 12.61
N LEU A 179 -8.05 -9.19 13.35
CA LEU A 179 -8.95 -10.27 13.78
C LEU A 179 -9.72 -10.94 12.62
N GLY A 180 -10.08 -10.18 11.58
CA GLY A 180 -10.71 -10.72 10.37
C GLY A 180 -9.79 -11.71 9.65
N GLU A 181 -8.58 -11.26 9.33
CA GLU A 181 -7.51 -12.09 8.76
C GLU A 181 -7.08 -13.25 9.68
N ARG A 182 -7.36 -13.14 10.99
CA ARG A 182 -7.17 -14.25 11.93
C ARG A 182 -8.15 -15.38 11.75
N LYS A 183 -9.42 -15.03 11.62
CA LYS A 183 -10.51 -16.01 11.47
C LYS A 183 -10.55 -16.60 10.07
N LYS A 184 -10.33 -15.76 9.05
CA LYS A 184 -10.31 -16.13 7.64
C LYS A 184 -9.07 -15.53 6.98
N PRO A 185 -7.99 -16.31 6.81
CA PRO A 185 -6.78 -15.77 6.21
C PRO A 185 -7.04 -15.36 4.77
N LEU A 186 -6.51 -14.19 4.37
CA LEU A 186 -6.40 -13.87 2.96
C LEU A 186 -5.49 -14.92 2.31
N VAL A 187 -5.94 -15.50 1.20
CA VAL A 187 -5.16 -16.40 0.35
C VAL A 187 -5.11 -15.80 -1.04
N LEU A 188 -3.91 -15.69 -1.64
CA LEU A 188 -3.80 -15.19 -3.00
C LEU A 188 -4.39 -16.22 -3.98
N PRO A 189 -5.27 -15.81 -4.91
CA PRO A 189 -5.87 -16.71 -5.89
C PRO A 189 -4.79 -17.33 -6.80
N PRO A 190 -5.10 -18.48 -7.45
CA PRO A 190 -4.21 -19.07 -8.44
C PRO A 190 -3.75 -18.06 -9.50
N GLY A 191 -2.46 -18.09 -9.84
CA GLY A 191 -1.86 -17.15 -10.79
C GLY A 191 -1.46 -15.80 -10.19
N LEU A 192 -1.83 -15.48 -8.94
CA LEU A 192 -1.43 -14.25 -8.28
C LEU A 192 -0.32 -14.48 -7.24
N SER A 193 0.73 -13.68 -7.30
CA SER A 193 1.88 -13.74 -6.38
C SER A 193 2.47 -12.35 -6.14
N THR A 194 3.38 -12.23 -5.17
CA THR A 194 4.20 -11.03 -5.03
C THR A 194 5.24 -10.99 -6.14
N ALA A 195 5.23 -9.93 -6.95
CA ALA A 195 6.10 -9.84 -8.13
C ALA A 195 7.55 -9.40 -7.78
N ASN A 196 7.73 -8.71 -6.66
CA ASN A 196 9.02 -8.11 -6.28
C ASN A 196 9.78 -8.91 -5.22
N ARG A 197 9.17 -9.96 -4.66
CA ARG A 197 9.74 -10.80 -3.60
C ARG A 197 9.27 -12.24 -3.72
N ALA A 198 10.13 -13.19 -3.36
CA ALA A 198 9.77 -14.60 -3.21
C ALA A 198 9.05 -14.88 -1.87
N SER A 199 8.34 -13.91 -1.30
CA SER A 199 7.74 -14.02 0.03
C SER A 199 6.39 -14.75 0.02
N ARG A 200 5.70 -14.81 -1.14
CA ARG A 200 4.36 -15.40 -1.22
C ARG A 200 3.97 -15.89 -2.61
N GLN A 201 3.70 -17.20 -2.73
CA GLN A 201 3.10 -17.82 -3.91
C GLN A 201 1.58 -17.96 -3.75
N ALA A 202 0.90 -18.21 -4.88
CA ALA A 202 -0.54 -18.52 -4.91
C ALA A 202 -0.88 -19.64 -3.92
N GLY A 203 -2.00 -19.52 -3.21
CA GLY A 203 -2.39 -20.48 -2.17
C GLY A 203 -1.68 -20.34 -0.82
N GLY A 204 -0.63 -19.52 -0.71
CA GLY A 204 0.17 -19.37 0.50
C GLY A 204 -0.36 -18.33 1.51
N VAL A 205 -0.24 -18.63 2.81
CA VAL A 205 -0.37 -17.66 3.91
C VAL A 205 0.97 -16.92 4.09
N SER A 206 0.94 -15.63 4.45
CA SER A 206 2.19 -14.86 4.60
C SER A 206 3.05 -15.38 5.77
N LYS A 207 4.37 -15.31 5.66
CA LYS A 207 5.29 -15.79 6.71
C LYS A 207 5.15 -15.03 8.02
N GLY A 208 4.94 -13.71 7.96
CA GLY A 208 4.62 -12.91 9.14
C GLY A 208 3.34 -13.35 9.86
N ARG A 209 2.38 -13.92 9.11
CA ARG A 209 1.15 -14.48 9.69
C ARG A 209 1.39 -15.82 10.38
N LEU A 210 2.29 -16.67 9.86
CA LEU A 210 2.70 -17.89 10.56
C LEU A 210 3.26 -17.55 11.94
N LEU A 211 4.10 -16.51 12.02
CA LEU A 211 4.67 -16.04 13.29
C LEU A 211 3.57 -15.53 14.24
N LEU A 212 2.61 -14.75 13.73
CA LEU A 212 1.47 -14.26 14.52
C LEU A 212 0.52 -15.37 15.00
N ASN A 213 0.52 -16.53 14.34
CA ASN A 213 -0.32 -17.67 14.71
C ASN A 213 0.34 -18.61 15.71
N ALA A 214 1.64 -18.48 15.95
CA ALA A 214 2.32 -19.25 16.98
C ALA A 214 1.68 -18.98 18.35
N LYS A 215 1.30 -20.06 19.04
CA LYS A 215 0.70 -20.02 20.38
C LYS A 215 1.74 -20.14 21.48
N THR A 216 2.93 -20.63 21.15
CA THR A 216 4.04 -20.80 22.10
C THR A 216 5.32 -20.17 21.58
N ALA A 217 6.24 -19.85 22.49
CA ALA A 217 7.56 -19.35 22.13
C ALA A 217 8.35 -20.37 21.26
N ALA A 218 8.15 -21.67 21.49
CA ALA A 218 8.77 -22.72 20.71
C ALA A 218 8.25 -22.75 19.26
N GLU A 219 6.93 -22.61 19.07
CA GLU A 219 6.33 -22.49 17.73
C GLU A 219 6.82 -21.22 17.00
N ALA A 220 6.89 -20.09 17.71
CA ALA A 220 7.38 -18.84 17.13
C ALA A 220 8.84 -18.97 16.69
N LYS A 221 9.68 -19.59 17.54
CA LYS A 221 11.09 -19.86 17.23
C LYS A 221 11.24 -20.79 16.03
N LYS A 222 10.40 -21.80 15.89
CA LYS A 222 10.40 -22.71 14.73
C LYS A 222 10.08 -21.95 13.44
N VAL A 223 9.01 -21.14 13.43
CA VAL A 223 8.66 -20.32 12.26
C VAL A 223 9.80 -19.37 11.90
N ASP A 224 10.43 -18.77 12.90
CA ASP A 224 11.57 -17.87 12.72
C ASP A 224 12.79 -18.56 12.10
N GLN A 225 13.12 -19.77 12.56
CA GLN A 225 14.21 -20.57 12.01
C GLN A 225 13.96 -20.99 10.55
N GLU A 226 12.72 -21.36 10.23
CA GLU A 226 12.35 -21.85 8.90
C GLU A 226 12.17 -20.73 7.86
N ASN A 227 11.87 -19.50 8.29
CA ASN A 227 11.43 -18.43 7.40
C ASN A 227 12.13 -17.08 7.64
N GLY A 228 13.11 -17.03 8.54
CA GLY A 228 13.72 -15.79 9.05
C GLY A 228 14.17 -14.82 7.97
N ASP A 229 14.78 -15.32 6.90
CA ASP A 229 15.27 -14.53 5.78
C ASP A 229 14.18 -13.74 5.04
N PHE A 230 12.94 -14.20 5.13
CA PHE A 230 11.76 -13.58 4.50
C PHE A 230 10.92 -12.77 5.48
N LEU A 231 11.32 -12.71 6.76
CA LEU A 231 10.69 -11.88 7.77
C LEU A 231 11.33 -10.49 7.81
N VAL A 232 10.53 -9.51 8.22
CA VAL A 232 11.01 -8.16 8.52
C VAL A 232 12.04 -8.26 9.63
N ASP A 233 13.13 -7.54 9.47
CA ASP A 233 14.14 -7.48 10.50
C ASP A 233 13.63 -6.70 11.71
N ARG A 234 13.75 -7.33 12.87
CA ARG A 234 13.29 -6.82 14.17
C ARG A 234 14.44 -6.25 15.00
N SER A 235 15.68 -6.41 14.53
CA SER A 235 16.86 -5.88 15.21
C SER A 235 17.30 -4.51 14.69
N LEU A 236 16.51 -3.87 13.82
CA LEU A 236 16.86 -2.56 13.30
C LEU A 236 16.89 -1.50 14.40
N GLU A 237 17.98 -0.76 14.46
CA GLU A 237 18.18 0.35 15.40
C GLU A 237 18.52 1.65 14.65
N TRP A 238 18.24 2.81 15.26
CA TRP A 238 18.50 4.12 14.64
C TRP A 238 19.99 4.32 14.28
N GLY A 239 20.91 3.72 15.05
CA GLY A 239 22.34 3.78 14.75
C GLY A 239 22.75 3.13 13.41
N GLU A 240 21.89 2.30 12.82
CA GLU A 240 22.09 1.71 11.49
C GLU A 240 21.53 2.58 10.35
N VAL A 241 20.76 3.63 10.66
CA VAL A 241 20.11 4.52 9.68
C VAL A 241 20.84 5.87 9.54
N ASP A 242 21.53 6.31 10.60
CA ASP A 242 22.18 7.62 10.67
C ASP A 242 23.64 7.66 10.18
N ASN A 243 24.19 6.54 9.69
CA ASN A 243 25.55 6.41 9.12
C ASN A 243 25.53 6.17 7.61
#